data_AF-A0A924R2X8-F1
#
_entry.id   AF-A0A924R2X8-F1
#
_cell.length_a   1.000
_cell.length_b   1.000
_cell.length_c   1.000
_cell.angle_alpha   90.00
_cell.angle_beta   90.00
_cell.angle_gamma   90.00
#
_symmetry.space_group_name_H-M   'P 1'
#
loop_
_entity.id
_entity.type
_entity.pdbx_description
1 polymer ?
#
loop_
_entity_poly.entity_id
_entity_poly.type
_entity_poly.pdbx_seq_one_letter_code
_entity_poly.pdbx_strand_id
1 'polypeptide(L)' 'MKTLTAERDNIVQWLATEDAYAEESKPRLQEMLKRQGEVVTLLADVEWKWFEVQQKLEESVAS' A
#
# COMPACT_ATOMS: atom_id res chain seq x y z
N MET A 1 -1.81 8.81 -2.12
CA MET A 1 -0.54 8.05 -2.07
C MET A 1 0.13 8.15 -0.70
N LYS A 2 0.55 9.34 -0.22
CA LYS A 2 1.25 9.52 1.08
C LYS A 2 0.64 8.77 2.28
N THR A 3 -0.68 8.82 2.46
CA THR A 3 -1.35 8.11 3.56
C THR A 3 -1.24 6.59 3.44
N LEU A 4 -1.46 6.04 2.24
CA LEU A 4 -1.33 4.60 1.97
C LEU A 4 0.12 4.14 2.13
N THR A 5 1.09 4.95 1.68
CA THR A 5 2.51 4.66 1.88
C THR A 5 2.88 4.63 3.36
N ALA A 6 2.43 5.61 4.14
CA ALA A 6 2.66 5.64 5.58
C ALA A 6 2.01 4.45 6.30
N GLU A 7 0.82 4.05 5.89
CA GLU A 7 0.15 2.87 6.42
C GLU A 7 0.93 1.58 6.11
N ARG A 8 1.37 1.41 4.85
CA ARG A 8 2.25 0.30 4.44
C ARG A 8 3.53 0.27 5.26
N ASP A 9 4.18 1.42 5.43
CA ASP A 9 5.44 1.54 6.17
C ASP A 9 5.26 1.15 7.64
N ASN A 10 4.19 1.60 8.28
CA ASN A 10 3.87 1.22 9.65
C ASN A 10 3.63 -0.29 9.79
N ILE A 11 2.93 -0.90 8.83
CA ILE A 11 2.70 -2.36 8.83
C ILE A 11 4.02 -3.11 8.67
N VAL A 12 4.87 -2.69 7.73
CA VAL A 12 6.19 -3.30 7.50
C VAL A 12 7.10 -3.14 8.72
N GLN A 13 7.09 -1.97 9.35
CA GLN A 13 7.85 -1.74 10.59
C GLN A 13 7.39 -2.66 11.71
N TRP A 14 6.09 -2.85 11.88
CA TRP A 14 5.58 -3.77 12.90
C TRP A 14 5.92 -5.23 12.56
N LEU A 15 5.73 -5.66 11.31
CA LEU A 15 6.09 -7.00 10.85
C LEU A 15 7.60 -7.30 10.96
N ALA A 16 8.45 -6.29 11.05
CA ALA A 16 9.88 -6.46 11.26
C ALA A 16 10.27 -6.74 12.73
N THR A 17 9.31 -6.70 13.67
CA THR A 17 9.55 -6.99 15.08
C THR A 17 9.31 -8.46 15.41
N GLU A 18 10.05 -9.01 16.37
CA GLU A 18 9.83 -10.38 16.85
C GLU A 18 8.44 -10.55 17.48
N ASP A 19 7.96 -9.53 18.20
CA ASP A 19 6.63 -9.48 18.84
C ASP A 19 5.48 -9.72 17.87
N ALA A 20 5.65 -9.39 16.58
CA ALA A 20 4.63 -9.62 15.56
C ALA A 20 4.30 -11.11 15.37
N TYR A 21 5.25 -11.98 15.70
CA TYR A 21 5.15 -13.43 15.53
C TYR A 21 4.93 -14.20 16.83
N ALA A 22 4.77 -13.48 17.96
CA ALA A 22 4.37 -14.10 19.22
C ALA A 22 2.95 -14.70 19.10
N GLU A 23 2.68 -15.78 19.83
CA GLU A 23 1.39 -16.50 19.73
C GLU A 23 0.19 -15.60 20.10
N GLU A 24 0.36 -14.72 21.08
CA GLU A 24 -0.63 -13.71 21.47
C GLU A 24 -0.93 -12.69 20.36
N SER A 25 0.03 -12.44 19.47
CA SER A 25 -0.08 -11.49 18.37
C SER A 25 -0.71 -12.10 17.12
N LYS A 26 -0.96 -13.41 17.09
CA LYS A 26 -1.44 -14.14 15.90
C LYS A 26 -2.69 -13.54 15.23
N PRO A 27 -3.75 -13.11 15.96
CA PRO A 27 -4.89 -12.45 15.33
C PRO A 27 -4.51 -11.13 14.64
N ARG A 28 -3.67 -10.32 15.30
CA ARG A 28 -3.17 -9.06 14.76
C ARG A 28 -2.24 -9.29 13.57
N LEU A 29 -1.40 -10.32 13.61
CA LEU A 29 -0.53 -10.70 12.50
C LEU A 29 -1.34 -10.99 11.23
N GLN A 30 -2.40 -11.79 11.36
CA GLN A 30 -3.29 -12.10 10.23
C GLN A 30 -3.95 -10.84 9.65
N GLU A 31 -4.40 -9.93 10.51
CA GLU A 31 -4.97 -8.65 10.09
C GLU A 31 -3.94 -7.78 9.37
N MET A 32 -2.73 -7.65 9.92
CA MET A 32 -1.66 -6.83 9.34
C MET A 32 -1.20 -7.37 7.98
N LEU A 33 -1.06 -8.70 7.83
CA LEU A 33 -0.71 -9.31 6.54
C LEU A 33 -1.81 -9.11 5.49
N LYS A 34 -3.08 -9.28 5.87
CA LYS A 34 -4.21 -8.99 4.99
C LYS A 34 -4.18 -7.52 4.56
N ARG A 35 -4.01 -6.61 5.53
CA ARG A 35 -4.00 -5.18 5.28
C ARG A 35 -2.81 -4.74 4.43
N GLN A 36 -1.65 -5.36 4.61
CA GLN A 36 -0.47 -5.14 3.77
C GLN A 36 -0.80 -5.41 2.31
N GLY A 37 -1.42 -6.55 2.01
CA GLY A 37 -1.85 -6.91 0.65
C GLY A 37 -2.82 -5.89 0.07
N GLU A 38 -3.85 -5.52 0.81
CA GLU A 38 -4.83 -4.51 0.39
C GLU A 38 -4.18 -3.17 0.06
N VAL A 39 -3.31 -2.67 0.94
CA VAL A 39 -2.66 -1.36 0.77
C VAL A 39 -1.70 -1.37 -0.42
N VAL A 40 -0.99 -2.47 -0.67
CA VAL A 40 -0.13 -2.60 -1.85
C VAL A 40 -0.95 -2.57 -3.14
N THR A 41 -2.08 -3.28 -3.20
CA THR A 41 -2.99 -3.22 -4.35
C THR A 41 -3.54 -1.81 -4.57
N LEU A 42 -3.99 -1.15 -3.50
CA LEU A 42 -4.51 0.22 -3.59
C LEU A 42 -3.46 1.23 -4.06
N LEU A 43 -2.19 1.07 -3.65
CA LEU A 43 -1.10 1.90 -4.14
C LEU A 43 -0.90 1.72 -5.65
N ALA A 44 -0.82 0.48 -6.12
CA ALA A 44 -0.68 0.17 -7.55
C ALA A 44 -1.85 0.74 -8.38
N ASP A 45 -3.09 0.62 -7.88
CA ASP A 45 -4.26 1.19 -8.55
C ASP A 45 -4.19 2.72 -8.68
N VAL A 46 -3.68 3.40 -7.64
CA VAL A 46 -3.50 4.87 -7.68
C VAL A 46 -2.38 5.25 -8.65
N GLU A 47 -1.29 4.49 -8.69
CA GLU A 47 -0.19 4.69 -9.65
C GLU A 47 -0.68 4.53 -11.10
N TRP A 48 -1.47 3.49 -11.38
CA TRP A 48 -2.07 3.29 -12.70
C TRP A 48 -3.01 4.42 -13.10
N LYS A 49 -3.90 4.85 -12.19
CA LYS A 49 -4.80 5.99 -12.47
C LYS A 49 -4.02 7.27 -12.73
N TRP A 50 -2.93 7.50 -11.99
CA TRP A 50 -2.05 8.64 -12.24
C TRP A 50 -1.45 8.58 -13.64
N PHE A 51 -0.91 7.42 -14.04
CA PHE A 51 -0.34 7.21 -15.37
C PHE A 51 -1.37 7.47 -16.48
N GLU A 52 -2.59 6.94 -16.35
CA GLU A 52 -3.67 7.19 -17.32
C GLU A 52 -4.03 8.67 -17.46
N VAL A 53 -4.10 9.41 -16.34
CA VAL A 53 -4.40 10.84 -16.34
C VAL A 53 -3.27 11.63 -17.01
N GLN A 54 -2.01 11.28 -16.70
CA GLN A 54 -0.85 11.91 -17.32
C GLN A 54 -0.82 11.68 -18.84
N GLN A 55 -1.06 10.45 -19.30
CA GLN A 55 -1.11 10.13 -20.73
C GLN A 55 -2.18 10.97 -21.45
N LYS A 56 -3.39 11.06 -20.89
CA LYS A 56 -4.47 11.89 -21.46
C LYS A 56 -4.10 13.37 -21.53
N LEU A 57 -3.38 13.88 -20.53
CA LEU A 57 -2.91 15.25 -20.53
C LEU A 57 -1.89 15.49 -21.66
N GLU A 58 -0.93 14.59 -21.82
CA GLU A 58 0.08 14.64 -22.88
C GLU A 58 -0.56 14.60 -24.28
N GLU A 59 -1.54 13.71 -24.49
CA GLU A 59 -2.31 13.62 -25.75
C GLU A 59 -3.09 14.91 -26.05
N SER A 60 -3.67 15.54 -25.01
CA SER A 60 -4.43 16.78 -25.15
C SER A 60 -3.57 18.01 -25.47
N VAL A 61 -2.31 18.03 -25.05
CA VAL A 61 -1.36 19.14 -25.31
C VAL A 61 -0.69 18.98 -26.67
N ALA A 62 -0.58 17.74 -27.17
CA ALA A 62 0.01 17.43 -28.47
C ALA A 62 -0.96 17.57 -29.67
N SER A 63 -2.26 17.78 -29.41
CA SER A 63 -3.33 17.98 -30.40
C SER A 63 -3.64 19.45 -30.62
#